data_AF-A0A2W1LN40-F1
#
_entry.id   AF-A0A2W1LN40-F1
#
_cell.length_a   1.000
_cell.length_b   1.000
_cell.length_c   1.000
_cell.angle_alpha   90.00
_cell.angle_beta   90.00
_cell.angle_gamma   90.00
#
_symmetry.space_group_name_H-M   'P 1'
#
loop_
_entity.id
_entity.type
_entity.pdbx_description
1 polymer ?
#
loop_
_entity_poly.entity_id
_entity_poly.type
_entity_poly.pdbx_seq_one_letter_code
_entity_poly.pdbx_strand_id
1 'polypeptide(L)'
;MSAGKAVVRPGTVKERADLALNDDFLRKAVRFTTERLRGGKQKAAAEHGNWDEWRERGRQIRLHTIAHLDYYLNLFADNARANGVHVHFAETDAEAVKLSLAIAERRQAKTVVKSKSMVTEELHLNAALDSIGVEAIETDLGEYIIQLAGETPSHIIIPAIHKNRYQIAELLSADAGEELLPDTTILAGYVRKKLREKFLEADIGMTGCNFAIAETGSMVLFENEGNARMVTTVPKTQITLMGMERIIPSWEDLEVMATLLPRSATGQKLTVYMSGITGPRREADQDGPEEMHIIIVDNGRSLQLGDPEFQELLNCIRCGACLNACPVYRHIGGHAYGGTYSGPIGAVLTPALQKNVAEWDDIANASSLCGACYEACPVKIPLHDMLVYLRRRKVESGHGNRMESAGMKGFAAVAGKATWFKGAIKLGQLGQKLVVRNGCIRIKAGPLKGWNSYRVTPSLPKQSFRDKWKTLSGEVQAEAMPLSAETRSRMEQLVREREKGGGGHGGHA
;
A
#
# COMPACT_ATOMS: atom_id res chain seq x y z
N MET A 1 -10.86 15.28 -28.28
CA MET A 1 -9.51 14.70 -28.28
C MET A 1 -9.66 13.30 -27.69
N SER A 2 -9.33 12.24 -28.43
CA SER A 2 -9.47 10.85 -27.97
C SER A 2 -8.63 10.65 -26.71
N ALA A 3 -9.28 10.46 -25.55
CA ALA A 3 -8.59 10.11 -24.31
C ALA A 3 -7.83 8.80 -24.54
N GLY A 4 -6.51 8.89 -24.63
CA GLY A 4 -5.64 7.73 -24.82
C GLY A 4 -5.86 6.76 -23.66
N LYS A 5 -6.15 5.50 -23.97
CA LYS A 5 -6.17 4.41 -22.99
C LYS A 5 -4.92 4.54 -22.11
N ALA A 6 -5.09 4.62 -20.80
CA ALA A 6 -3.97 4.74 -19.86
C ALA A 6 -2.95 3.62 -20.14
N VAL A 7 -1.77 3.98 -20.66
CA VAL A 7 -0.81 2.97 -21.12
C VAL A 7 0.09 2.58 -19.95
N VAL A 8 -0.25 1.49 -19.27
CA VAL A 8 0.79 0.75 -18.53
C VAL A 8 1.75 0.19 -19.57
N ARG A 9 3.04 0.59 -19.49
CA ARG A 9 4.04 0.10 -20.45
C ARG A 9 4.07 -1.44 -20.42
N PRO A 10 3.86 -2.11 -21.56
CA PRO A 10 3.89 -3.57 -21.62
C PRO A 10 5.29 -4.08 -21.25
N GLY A 11 5.34 -5.25 -20.61
CA GLY A 11 6.58 -5.90 -20.18
C GLY A 11 6.47 -6.57 -18.81
N THR A 12 7.55 -7.22 -18.41
CA THR A 12 7.71 -7.80 -17.07
C THR A 12 8.02 -6.71 -16.04
N VAL A 13 7.81 -7.00 -14.74
CA VAL A 13 8.22 -6.10 -13.64
C VAL A 13 9.71 -5.76 -13.75
N LYS A 14 10.54 -6.73 -14.17
CA LYS A 14 11.98 -6.55 -14.34
C LYS A 14 12.32 -5.56 -15.45
N GLU A 15 11.71 -5.69 -16.62
CA GLU A 15 11.93 -4.76 -17.74
C GLU A 15 11.51 -3.33 -17.39
N ARG A 16 10.33 -3.17 -16.74
CA ARG A 16 9.90 -1.86 -16.27
C ARG A 16 10.82 -1.29 -15.19
N ALA A 17 11.31 -2.13 -14.27
CA ALA A 17 12.27 -1.73 -13.26
C ALA A 17 13.61 -1.30 -13.89
N ASP A 18 14.12 -2.01 -14.89
CA ASP A 18 15.34 -1.64 -15.61
C ASP A 18 15.19 -0.29 -16.31
N LEU A 19 14.04 -0.02 -16.95
CA LEU A 19 13.75 1.30 -17.52
C LEU A 19 13.75 2.40 -16.44
N ALA A 20 13.06 2.16 -15.32
CA ALA A 20 12.98 3.13 -14.23
C ALA A 20 14.34 3.39 -13.56
N LEU A 21 15.19 2.36 -13.44
CA LEU A 21 16.53 2.49 -12.85
C LEU A 21 17.48 3.34 -13.71
N ASN A 22 17.25 3.38 -15.02
CA ASN A 22 17.98 4.21 -15.98
C ASN A 22 17.38 5.62 -16.16
N ASP A 23 16.27 5.94 -15.48
CA ASP A 23 15.68 7.28 -15.46
C ASP A 23 16.11 8.02 -14.18
N ASP A 24 17.21 8.79 -14.28
CA ASP A 24 17.74 9.56 -13.17
C ASP A 24 16.79 10.67 -12.71
N PHE A 25 15.95 11.20 -13.59
CA PHE A 25 14.99 12.24 -13.25
C PHE A 25 13.87 11.65 -12.39
N LEU A 26 13.24 10.56 -12.84
CA LEU A 26 12.24 9.79 -12.07
C LEU A 26 12.78 9.46 -10.68
N ARG A 27 13.99 8.90 -10.60
CA ARG A 27 14.61 8.48 -9.34
C ARG A 27 14.81 9.64 -8.38
N LYS A 28 15.25 10.81 -8.87
CA LYS A 28 15.40 12.01 -8.04
C LYS A 28 14.05 12.55 -7.57
N ALA A 29 13.05 12.63 -8.46
CA ALA A 29 11.71 13.14 -8.15
C ALA A 29 11.00 12.27 -7.10
N VAL A 30 10.97 10.95 -7.31
CA VAL A 30 10.37 10.00 -6.37
C VAL A 30 11.10 10.02 -5.03
N ARG A 31 12.45 9.99 -5.03
CA ARG A 31 13.23 10.04 -3.78
C ARG A 31 12.98 11.32 -2.99
N PHE A 32 12.99 12.48 -3.64
CA PHE A 32 12.79 13.77 -2.99
C PHE A 32 11.43 13.83 -2.27
N THR A 33 10.36 13.49 -2.99
CA THR A 33 9.00 13.55 -2.46
C THR A 33 8.77 12.51 -1.36
N THR A 34 9.20 11.26 -1.57
CA THR A 34 9.05 10.20 -0.55
C THR A 34 9.82 10.50 0.73
N GLU A 35 11.02 11.07 0.65
CA GLU A 35 11.79 11.50 1.84
C GLU A 35 11.09 12.61 2.62
N ARG A 36 10.52 13.60 1.91
CA ARG A 36 9.74 14.66 2.55
C ARG A 36 8.52 14.09 3.29
N LEU A 37 7.76 13.19 2.67
CA LEU A 37 6.58 12.57 3.30
C LEU A 37 6.98 11.69 4.49
N ARG A 38 8.06 10.91 4.36
CA ARG A 38 8.60 10.06 5.43
C ARG A 38 9.06 10.89 6.63
N GLY A 39 9.81 11.97 6.39
CA GLY A 39 10.25 12.89 7.44
C GLY A 39 9.09 13.63 8.10
N GLY A 40 8.11 14.09 7.31
CA GLY A 40 6.89 14.71 7.82
C GLY A 40 6.10 13.80 8.76
N LYS A 41 5.92 12.53 8.38
CA LYS A 41 5.31 11.51 9.25
C LYS A 41 6.09 11.31 10.55
N GLN A 42 7.40 11.17 10.49
CA GLN A 42 8.23 10.97 11.68
C GLN A 42 8.09 12.13 12.66
N LYS A 43 8.15 13.36 12.15
CA LYS A 43 7.95 14.57 12.94
C LYS A 43 6.54 14.61 13.56
N ALA A 44 5.50 14.41 12.75
CA ALA A 44 4.11 14.46 13.21
C ALA A 44 3.78 13.37 14.24
N ALA A 45 4.36 12.18 14.10
CA ALA A 45 4.24 11.09 15.06
C ALA A 45 4.93 11.44 16.39
N ALA A 46 6.15 12.00 16.33
CA ALA A 46 6.89 12.41 17.52
C ALA A 46 6.19 13.55 18.27
N GLU A 47 5.66 14.55 17.55
CA GLU A 47 4.91 15.67 18.14
C GLU A 47 3.60 15.24 18.80
N HIS A 48 2.95 14.19 18.27
CA HIS A 48 1.69 13.71 18.84
C HIS A 48 1.89 12.95 20.15
N GLY A 49 3.02 12.24 20.30
CA GLY A 49 3.26 11.33 21.42
C GLY A 49 2.46 10.04 21.30
N ASN A 50 2.83 9.04 22.11
CA ASN A 50 2.14 7.74 22.24
C ASN A 50 1.77 7.08 20.90
N TRP A 51 2.59 7.29 19.86
CA TRP A 51 2.22 6.97 18.49
C TRP A 51 1.93 5.47 18.30
N ASP A 52 2.66 4.60 18.99
CA ASP A 52 2.43 3.15 18.92
C ASP A 52 1.14 2.68 19.58
N GLU A 53 0.65 3.41 20.60
CA GLU A 53 -0.65 3.17 21.23
C GLU A 53 -1.79 3.56 20.28
N TRP A 54 -1.68 4.72 19.63
CA TRP A 54 -2.62 5.14 18.58
C TRP A 54 -2.64 4.15 17.42
N ARG A 55 -1.46 3.67 16.99
CA ARG A 55 -1.37 2.62 15.96
C ARG A 55 -2.03 1.33 16.40
N GLU A 56 -1.88 0.95 17.66
CA GLU A 56 -2.51 -0.25 18.21
C GLU A 56 -4.02 -0.08 18.25
N ARG A 57 -4.53 1.05 18.75
CA ARG A 57 -5.98 1.34 18.74
C ARG A 57 -6.54 1.30 17.33
N GLY A 58 -5.87 1.93 16.37
CA GLY A 58 -6.25 1.87 14.95
C GLY A 58 -6.26 0.45 14.41
N ARG A 59 -5.24 -0.36 14.73
CA ARG A 59 -5.21 -1.79 14.34
C ARG A 59 -6.40 -2.54 14.94
N GLN A 60 -6.69 -2.38 16.22
CA GLN A 60 -7.79 -3.07 16.90
C GLN A 60 -9.16 -2.73 16.30
N ILE A 61 -9.41 -1.44 16.01
CA ILE A 61 -10.64 -1.01 15.32
C ILE A 61 -10.77 -1.73 13.98
N ARG A 62 -9.71 -1.72 13.17
CA ARG A 62 -9.73 -2.36 11.84
C ARG A 62 -9.92 -3.87 11.95
N LEU A 63 -9.19 -4.55 12.83
CA LEU A 63 -9.31 -6.00 13.06
C LEU A 63 -10.74 -6.38 13.46
N HIS A 64 -11.31 -5.67 14.44
CA HIS A 64 -12.68 -5.86 14.88
C HIS A 64 -13.67 -5.66 13.72
N THR A 65 -13.51 -4.57 12.99
CA THR A 65 -14.41 -4.24 11.87
C THR A 65 -14.37 -5.31 10.78
N ILE A 66 -13.18 -5.79 10.40
CA ILE A 66 -13.03 -6.82 9.36
C ILE A 66 -13.53 -8.19 9.85
N ALA A 67 -13.38 -8.51 11.13
CA ALA A 67 -13.92 -9.75 11.71
C ALA A 67 -15.46 -9.77 11.75
N HIS A 68 -16.10 -8.60 11.77
CA HIS A 68 -17.55 -8.41 11.81
C HIS A 68 -18.07 -7.65 10.58
N LEU A 69 -17.42 -7.85 9.43
CA LEU A 69 -17.62 -7.01 8.25
C LEU A 69 -19.05 -7.12 7.69
N ASP A 70 -19.63 -8.31 7.72
CA ASP A 70 -21.00 -8.59 7.33
C ASP A 70 -22.01 -7.79 8.16
N TYR A 71 -21.84 -7.77 9.48
CA TYR A 71 -22.68 -6.98 10.38
C TYR A 71 -22.57 -5.49 10.07
N TYR A 72 -21.36 -4.96 9.95
CA TYR A 72 -21.16 -3.53 9.71
C TYR A 72 -21.61 -3.08 8.33
N LEU A 73 -21.46 -3.91 7.29
CA LEU A 73 -21.99 -3.63 5.96
C LEU A 73 -23.51 -3.56 5.94
N ASN A 74 -24.19 -4.48 6.66
CA ASN A 74 -25.65 -4.43 6.79
C ASN A 74 -26.09 -3.19 7.56
N LEU A 75 -25.48 -2.90 8.72
CA LEU A 75 -25.78 -1.72 9.52
C LEU A 75 -25.60 -0.43 8.71
N PHE A 76 -24.49 -0.32 7.98
CA PHE A 76 -24.23 0.80 7.08
C PHE A 76 -25.29 0.92 5.99
N ALA A 77 -25.60 -0.18 5.29
CA ALA A 77 -26.55 -0.16 4.18
C ALA A 77 -27.95 0.24 4.65
N ASP A 78 -28.39 -0.26 5.81
CA ASP A 78 -29.70 0.07 6.38
C ASP A 78 -29.76 1.54 6.79
N ASN A 79 -28.74 2.05 7.48
CA ASN A 79 -28.68 3.46 7.87
C ASN A 79 -28.57 4.39 6.66
N ALA A 80 -27.76 4.04 5.66
CA ALA A 80 -27.63 4.84 4.44
C ALA A 80 -28.96 4.88 3.66
N ARG A 81 -29.65 3.74 3.54
CA ARG A 81 -30.99 3.67 2.93
C ARG A 81 -32.02 4.49 3.71
N ALA A 82 -31.97 4.45 5.04
CA ALA A 82 -32.83 5.28 5.89
C ALA A 82 -32.61 6.78 5.67
N ASN A 83 -31.37 7.18 5.30
CA ASN A 83 -31.03 8.55 4.90
C ASN A 83 -31.36 8.87 3.44
N GLY A 84 -32.06 7.98 2.71
CA GLY A 84 -32.44 8.21 1.31
C GLY A 84 -31.37 7.87 0.28
N VAL A 85 -30.30 7.16 0.67
CA VAL A 85 -29.26 6.70 -0.26
C VAL A 85 -29.66 5.40 -0.95
N HIS A 86 -29.41 5.33 -2.25
CA HIS A 86 -29.49 4.08 -3.01
C HIS A 86 -28.20 3.27 -2.85
N VAL A 87 -28.24 2.22 -2.03
CA VAL A 87 -27.08 1.33 -1.79
C VAL A 87 -27.12 0.11 -2.71
N HIS A 88 -26.05 -0.08 -3.47
CA HIS A 88 -25.81 -1.19 -4.39
C HIS A 88 -24.61 -2.01 -3.93
N PHE A 89 -24.68 -3.32 -4.14
CA PHE A 89 -23.55 -4.23 -3.94
C PHE A 89 -23.12 -4.80 -5.30
N ALA A 90 -21.82 -4.81 -5.55
CA ALA A 90 -21.20 -5.39 -6.73
C ALA A 90 -20.18 -6.44 -6.30
N GLU A 91 -20.38 -7.69 -6.72
CA GLU A 91 -19.44 -8.78 -6.45
C GLU A 91 -18.17 -8.61 -7.29
N THR A 92 -18.32 -8.11 -8.51
CA THR A 92 -17.24 -7.99 -9.50
C THR A 92 -17.03 -6.56 -9.98
N ASP A 93 -15.88 -6.33 -10.61
CA ASP A 93 -15.60 -5.08 -11.34
C ASP A 93 -16.63 -4.79 -12.44
N ALA A 94 -16.98 -5.81 -13.24
CA ALA A 94 -17.94 -5.70 -14.33
C ALA A 94 -19.33 -5.27 -13.84
N GLU A 95 -19.78 -5.78 -12.69
CA GLU A 95 -21.04 -5.37 -12.06
C GLU A 95 -21.00 -3.93 -11.57
N ALA A 96 -19.90 -3.51 -10.92
CA ALA A 96 -19.74 -2.13 -10.44
C ALA A 96 -19.74 -1.12 -11.61
N VAL A 97 -19.07 -1.47 -12.71
CA VAL A 97 -19.08 -0.68 -13.95
C VAL A 97 -20.49 -0.64 -14.52
N LYS A 98 -21.16 -1.78 -14.68
CA LYS A 98 -22.53 -1.85 -15.22
C LYS A 98 -23.50 -0.98 -14.41
N LEU A 99 -23.44 -1.02 -13.08
CA LEU A 99 -24.28 -0.20 -12.21
C LEU A 99 -24.02 1.30 -12.43
N SER A 100 -22.75 1.69 -12.52
CA SER A 100 -22.35 3.08 -12.75
C SER A 100 -22.82 3.60 -14.11
N LEU A 101 -22.66 2.80 -15.18
CA LEU A 101 -23.14 3.15 -16.52
C LEU A 101 -24.68 3.25 -16.56
N ALA A 102 -25.39 2.31 -15.93
CA ALA A 102 -26.86 2.34 -15.87
C ALA A 102 -27.40 3.58 -15.15
N ILE A 103 -26.71 4.06 -14.11
CA ILE A 103 -27.07 5.33 -13.44
C ILE A 103 -26.81 6.52 -14.39
N ALA A 104 -25.66 6.54 -15.07
CA ALA A 104 -25.32 7.60 -16.02
C ALA A 104 -26.32 7.69 -17.19
N GLU A 105 -26.70 6.54 -17.77
CA GLU A 105 -27.69 6.47 -18.85
C GLU A 105 -29.08 6.90 -18.39
N ARG A 106 -29.51 6.47 -17.20
CA ARG A 106 -30.80 6.89 -16.61
C ARG A 106 -30.87 8.39 -16.41
N ARG A 107 -29.76 9.01 -16.01
CA ARG A 107 -29.63 10.46 -15.87
C ARG A 107 -29.37 11.18 -17.19
N GLN A 108 -29.28 10.46 -18.30
CA GLN A 108 -28.96 11.01 -19.63
C GLN A 108 -27.70 11.88 -19.59
N ALA A 109 -26.76 11.51 -18.70
CA ALA A 109 -25.58 12.30 -18.42
C ALA A 109 -24.74 12.48 -19.68
N LYS A 110 -24.10 13.64 -19.80
CA LYS A 110 -23.07 13.93 -20.79
C LYS A 110 -21.72 14.08 -20.13
N THR A 111 -21.70 14.47 -18.86
CA THR A 111 -20.47 14.77 -18.13
C THR A 111 -20.51 14.22 -16.71
N VAL A 112 -19.35 13.74 -16.26
CA VAL A 112 -19.10 13.26 -14.91
C VAL A 112 -17.84 13.94 -14.39
N VAL A 113 -17.93 14.58 -13.23
CA VAL A 113 -16.75 15.06 -12.51
C VAL A 113 -16.36 14.08 -11.41
N LYS A 114 -15.07 13.76 -11.32
CA LYS A 114 -14.55 12.72 -10.43
C LYS A 114 -13.53 13.28 -9.46
N SER A 115 -13.74 13.01 -8.17
CA SER A 115 -12.65 13.12 -7.21
C SER A 115 -11.73 11.91 -7.32
N LYS A 116 -10.47 12.05 -6.90
CA LYS A 116 -9.53 10.92 -6.82
C LYS A 116 -10.13 9.71 -6.09
N SER A 117 -10.11 8.54 -6.75
CA SER A 117 -10.52 7.28 -6.14
C SER A 117 -9.76 6.09 -6.74
N MET A 118 -9.05 5.36 -5.89
CA MET A 118 -8.38 4.14 -6.33
C MET A 118 -9.35 3.06 -6.83
N VAL A 119 -10.60 3.07 -6.35
CA VAL A 119 -11.63 2.11 -6.79
C VAL A 119 -12.10 2.43 -8.20
N THR A 120 -12.29 3.71 -8.55
CA THR A 120 -12.69 4.05 -9.94
C THR A 120 -11.56 3.78 -10.94
N GLU A 121 -10.31 3.95 -10.52
CA GLU A 121 -9.12 3.55 -11.29
C GLU A 121 -8.98 2.02 -11.43
N GLU A 122 -9.28 1.25 -10.38
CA GLU A 122 -9.33 -0.22 -10.40
C GLU A 122 -10.37 -0.72 -11.42
N LEU A 123 -11.49 -0.01 -11.57
CA LEU A 123 -12.59 -0.36 -12.47
C LEU A 123 -12.44 0.22 -13.88
N HIS A 124 -11.37 0.99 -14.16
CA HIS A 124 -11.18 1.71 -15.42
C HIS A 124 -12.39 2.56 -15.83
N LEU A 125 -13.04 3.21 -14.85
CA LEU A 125 -14.36 3.80 -15.03
C LEU A 125 -14.39 4.95 -16.04
N ASN A 126 -13.28 5.68 -16.22
CA ASN A 126 -13.18 6.75 -17.22
C ASN A 126 -13.37 6.20 -18.65
N ALA A 127 -12.71 5.08 -18.96
CA ALA A 127 -12.84 4.44 -20.27
C ALA A 127 -14.24 3.82 -20.45
N ALA A 128 -14.83 3.29 -19.38
CA ALA A 128 -16.19 2.75 -19.44
C ALA A 128 -17.24 3.84 -19.72
N LEU A 129 -17.14 5.00 -19.06
CA LEU A 129 -18.02 6.14 -19.29
C LEU A 129 -17.87 6.72 -20.70
N ASP A 130 -16.63 6.85 -21.18
CA ASP A 130 -16.36 7.31 -22.55
C ASP A 130 -17.00 6.40 -23.61
N SER A 131 -17.07 5.08 -23.35
CA SER A 131 -17.69 4.11 -24.26
C SER A 131 -19.19 4.32 -24.51
N ILE A 132 -19.88 5.03 -23.61
CA ILE A 132 -21.29 5.44 -23.75
C ILE A 132 -21.43 6.94 -24.07
N GLY A 133 -20.33 7.61 -24.41
CA GLY A 133 -20.31 9.03 -24.77
C GLY A 133 -20.45 9.99 -23.58
N VAL A 134 -20.08 9.56 -22.38
CA VAL A 134 -20.07 10.38 -21.16
C VAL A 134 -18.64 10.81 -20.86
N GLU A 135 -18.38 12.13 -20.91
CA GLU A 135 -17.06 12.69 -20.59
C GLU A 135 -16.80 12.60 -19.09
N ALA A 136 -15.76 11.87 -18.67
CA ALA A 136 -15.30 11.84 -17.29
C ALA A 136 -14.12 12.78 -17.10
N ILE A 137 -14.20 13.72 -16.15
CA ILE A 137 -13.15 14.70 -15.85
C ILE A 137 -12.64 14.48 -14.43
N GLU A 138 -11.33 14.24 -14.27
CA GLU A 138 -10.68 14.21 -12.96
C GLU A 138 -10.52 15.61 -12.38
N THR A 139 -10.83 15.76 -11.10
CA THR A 139 -10.89 17.07 -10.44
C THR A 139 -9.74 17.30 -9.47
N ASP A 140 -9.00 16.25 -9.12
CA ASP A 140 -7.74 16.35 -8.36
C ASP A 140 -6.64 16.80 -9.31
N LEU A 141 -5.85 17.81 -8.92
CA LEU A 141 -4.83 18.37 -9.80
C LEU A 141 -3.85 17.29 -10.31
N GLY A 142 -3.45 16.38 -9.41
CA GLY A 142 -2.54 15.29 -9.75
C GLY A 142 -3.18 14.31 -10.74
N GLU A 143 -4.42 13.91 -10.50
CA GLU A 143 -5.15 13.02 -11.40
C GLU A 143 -5.46 13.68 -12.76
N TYR A 144 -5.84 14.96 -12.78
CA TYR A 144 -6.08 15.71 -14.01
C TYR A 144 -4.83 15.77 -14.90
N ILE A 145 -3.66 16.03 -14.30
CA ILE A 145 -2.37 16.02 -15.02
C ILE A 145 -2.11 14.64 -15.64
N ILE A 146 -2.41 13.56 -14.91
CA ILE A 146 -2.20 12.18 -15.36
C ILE A 146 -3.21 11.78 -16.43
N GLN A 147 -4.45 12.24 -16.32
CA GLN A 147 -5.50 12.09 -17.33
C GLN A 147 -5.09 12.76 -18.64
N LEU A 148 -4.61 14.00 -18.60
CA LEU A 148 -4.09 14.70 -19.79
C LEU A 148 -2.88 13.98 -20.40
N ALA A 149 -2.04 13.36 -19.57
CA ALA A 149 -0.89 12.60 -20.03
C ALA A 149 -1.25 11.21 -20.59
N GLY A 150 -2.48 10.71 -20.38
CA GLY A 150 -2.84 9.33 -20.74
C GLY A 150 -2.04 8.27 -19.97
N GLU A 151 -1.68 8.56 -18.72
CA GLU A 151 -0.87 7.69 -17.86
C GLU A 151 -1.71 7.12 -16.71
N THR A 152 -1.19 6.14 -15.99
CA THR A 152 -1.78 5.70 -14.71
C THR A 152 -1.13 6.45 -13.53
N PRO A 153 -1.78 6.53 -12.35
CA PRO A 153 -1.17 7.10 -11.16
C PRO A 153 0.11 6.36 -10.75
N SER A 154 1.16 7.08 -10.38
CA SER A 154 2.40 6.48 -9.87
C SER A 154 2.36 6.34 -8.34
N HIS A 155 1.63 7.21 -7.63
CA HIS A 155 1.49 7.17 -6.17
C HIS A 155 0.05 7.45 -5.71
N ILE A 156 -0.42 6.70 -4.72
CA ILE A 156 -1.80 6.78 -4.18
C ILE A 156 -2.19 8.19 -3.70
N ILE A 157 -1.24 8.95 -3.16
CA ILE A 157 -1.47 10.31 -2.64
C ILE A 157 -1.02 11.41 -3.62
N ILE A 158 -0.05 11.13 -4.49
CA ILE A 158 0.59 12.14 -5.36
C ILE A 158 0.72 11.53 -6.76
N PRO A 159 -0.38 11.44 -7.52
CA PRO A 159 -0.45 10.66 -8.76
C PRO A 159 0.67 10.98 -9.75
N ALA A 160 0.99 12.27 -9.90
CA ALA A 160 2.01 12.81 -10.80
C ALA A 160 3.42 12.97 -10.18
N ILE A 161 3.78 12.19 -9.15
CA ILE A 161 5.09 12.27 -8.47
C ILE A 161 6.31 12.17 -9.40
N HIS A 162 6.15 11.55 -10.56
CA HIS A 162 7.20 11.35 -11.57
C HIS A 162 7.30 12.48 -12.59
N LYS A 163 6.47 13.53 -12.52
CA LYS A 163 6.54 14.69 -13.43
C LYS A 163 7.08 15.92 -12.71
N ASN A 164 7.87 16.74 -13.42
CA ASN A 164 8.27 18.06 -12.93
C ASN A 164 7.33 19.16 -13.45
N ARG A 165 7.46 20.35 -12.88
CA ARG A 165 6.69 21.54 -13.27
C ARG A 165 6.81 21.94 -14.74
N TYR A 166 7.91 21.64 -15.42
CA TYR A 166 8.09 21.97 -16.85
C TYR A 166 7.27 21.03 -17.72
N GLN A 167 7.31 19.73 -17.45
CA GLN A 167 6.46 18.74 -18.12
C GLN A 167 4.97 18.99 -17.85
N ILE A 168 4.62 19.41 -16.63
CA ILE A 168 3.25 19.79 -16.28
C ILE A 168 2.84 21.05 -17.06
N ALA A 169 3.72 22.05 -17.17
CA ALA A 169 3.46 23.25 -17.95
C ALA A 169 3.22 22.96 -19.43
N GLU A 170 4.00 22.06 -20.03
CA GLU A 170 3.80 21.62 -21.41
C GLU A 170 2.42 20.98 -21.61
N LEU A 171 2.03 20.05 -20.73
CA LEU A 171 0.71 19.40 -20.78
C LEU A 171 -0.44 20.41 -20.63
N LEU A 172 -0.34 21.31 -19.65
CA LEU A 172 -1.39 22.29 -19.39
C LEU A 172 -1.42 23.39 -20.46
N SER A 173 -0.30 23.74 -21.07
CA SER A 173 -0.25 24.69 -22.19
C SER A 173 -0.94 24.12 -23.44
N ALA A 174 -0.69 22.84 -23.74
CA ALA A 174 -1.36 22.15 -24.84
C ALA A 174 -2.88 22.06 -24.61
N ASP A 175 -3.31 21.81 -23.36
CA ASP A 175 -4.71 21.78 -22.95
C ASP A 175 -5.38 23.18 -22.92
N ALA A 176 -4.60 24.24 -22.64
CA ALA A 176 -5.06 25.62 -22.66
C ALA A 176 -5.13 26.22 -24.07
N GLY A 177 -4.31 25.73 -25.00
CA GLY A 177 -4.11 26.37 -26.30
C GLY A 177 -3.25 27.64 -26.23
N GLU A 178 -2.58 27.89 -25.10
CA GLU A 178 -1.68 29.02 -24.87
C GLU A 178 -0.49 28.60 -24.00
N GLU A 179 0.61 29.34 -24.05
CA GLU A 179 1.80 29.04 -23.25
C GLU A 179 1.59 29.43 -21.78
N LEU A 180 1.67 28.45 -20.89
CA LEU A 180 1.67 28.64 -19.44
C LEU A 180 3.09 28.51 -18.90
N LEU A 181 3.51 29.49 -18.09
CA LEU A 181 4.81 29.45 -17.45
C LEU A 181 4.91 28.27 -16.45
N PRO A 182 6.10 27.66 -16.29
CA PRO A 182 6.34 26.56 -15.36
C PRO A 182 6.43 27.04 -13.90
N ASP A 183 5.41 27.77 -13.45
CA ASP A 183 5.19 28.26 -12.10
C ASP A 183 3.97 27.57 -11.47
N THR A 184 4.11 27.07 -10.25
CA THR A 184 3.05 26.29 -9.60
C THR A 184 1.76 27.07 -9.38
N THR A 185 1.85 28.38 -9.15
CA THR A 185 0.69 29.23 -8.90
C THR A 185 -0.10 29.46 -10.19
N ILE A 186 0.61 29.70 -11.30
CA ILE A 186 0.01 29.87 -12.62
C ILE A 186 -0.67 28.57 -13.06
N LEU A 187 0.04 27.44 -12.99
CA LEU A 187 -0.48 26.14 -13.41
C LEU A 187 -1.70 25.71 -12.59
N ALA A 188 -1.64 25.82 -11.26
CA ALA A 188 -2.78 25.52 -10.40
C ALA A 188 -3.94 26.51 -10.61
N GLY A 189 -3.64 27.79 -10.89
CA GLY A 189 -4.63 28.81 -11.20
C GLY A 189 -5.44 28.50 -12.46
N TYR A 190 -4.76 28.06 -13.52
CA TYR A 190 -5.40 27.60 -14.76
C TYR A 190 -6.34 26.42 -14.49
N VAL A 191 -5.83 25.35 -13.89
CA VAL A 191 -6.62 24.13 -13.62
C VAL A 191 -7.83 24.46 -12.74
N ARG A 192 -7.65 25.27 -11.70
CA ARG A 192 -8.75 25.72 -10.84
C ARG A 192 -9.83 26.49 -11.60
N LYS A 193 -9.45 27.35 -12.55
CA LYS A 193 -10.41 28.10 -13.37
C LYS A 193 -11.22 27.13 -14.26
N LYS A 194 -10.51 26.25 -14.97
CA LYS A 194 -11.12 25.27 -15.88
C LYS A 194 -12.05 24.28 -15.16
N LEU A 195 -11.59 23.70 -14.05
CA LEU A 195 -12.40 22.74 -13.29
C LEU A 195 -13.62 23.40 -12.66
N ARG A 196 -13.60 24.70 -12.35
CA ARG A 196 -14.75 25.41 -11.80
C ARG A 196 -15.95 25.41 -12.74
N GLU A 197 -15.71 25.64 -14.04
CA GLU A 197 -16.75 25.57 -15.07
C GLU A 197 -17.31 24.14 -15.14
N LYS A 198 -16.41 23.14 -15.18
CA LYS A 198 -16.80 21.73 -15.21
C LYS A 198 -17.63 21.28 -14.01
N PHE A 199 -17.35 21.74 -12.79
CA PHE A 199 -18.18 21.41 -11.62
C PHE A 199 -19.62 21.90 -11.76
N LEU A 200 -19.84 23.08 -12.34
CA LEU A 200 -21.17 23.69 -12.48
C LEU A 200 -22.00 23.05 -13.60
N GLU A 201 -21.33 22.52 -14.62
CA GLU A 201 -21.95 21.89 -15.78
C GLU A 201 -22.18 20.38 -15.59
N ALA A 202 -21.53 19.77 -14.59
CA ALA A 202 -21.53 18.32 -14.41
C ALA A 202 -22.92 17.74 -14.05
N ASP A 203 -23.30 16.67 -14.76
CA ASP A 203 -24.54 15.94 -14.48
C ASP A 203 -24.41 15.05 -13.24
N ILE A 204 -23.23 14.45 -13.07
CA ILE A 204 -22.93 13.49 -12.00
C ILE A 204 -21.60 13.82 -11.35
N GLY A 205 -21.58 13.77 -10.03
CA GLY A 205 -20.35 13.77 -9.23
C GLY A 205 -20.02 12.35 -8.78
N MET A 206 -18.79 11.90 -9.02
CA MET A 206 -18.33 10.60 -8.52
C MET A 206 -17.16 10.72 -7.57
N THR A 207 -17.22 9.99 -6.46
CA THR A 207 -16.14 9.96 -5.47
C THR A 207 -15.76 8.55 -5.05
N GLY A 208 -14.58 8.44 -4.44
CA GLY A 208 -14.25 7.33 -3.57
C GLY A 208 -14.78 7.54 -2.16
N CYS A 209 -14.21 6.81 -1.20
CA CYS A 209 -14.41 7.04 0.22
C CYS A 209 -13.16 6.69 1.01
N ASN A 210 -12.80 7.51 1.99
CA ASN A 210 -11.75 7.14 2.94
C ASN A 210 -12.30 6.18 4.00
N PHE A 211 -13.45 6.53 4.61
CA PHE A 211 -14.17 5.74 5.60
C PHE A 211 -15.67 5.90 5.48
N ALA A 212 -16.39 4.78 5.40
CA ALA A 212 -17.82 4.70 5.65
C ALA A 212 -18.04 4.49 7.16
N ILE A 213 -19.03 5.16 7.74
CA ILE A 213 -19.40 5.05 9.15
C ILE A 213 -20.66 4.21 9.26
N ALA A 214 -20.55 3.03 9.85
CA ALA A 214 -21.65 2.06 9.90
C ALA A 214 -22.86 2.59 10.67
N GLU A 215 -22.64 3.18 11.86
CA GLU A 215 -23.71 3.59 12.77
C GLU A 215 -24.61 4.70 12.22
N THR A 216 -24.16 5.49 11.24
CA THR A 216 -24.93 6.58 10.65
C THR A 216 -25.16 6.45 9.14
N GLY A 217 -24.57 5.45 8.48
CA GLY A 217 -24.66 5.32 7.02
C GLY A 217 -23.96 6.48 6.29
N SER A 218 -22.91 7.05 6.88
CA SER A 218 -22.22 8.25 6.37
C SER A 218 -20.94 7.90 5.63
N MET A 219 -20.55 8.74 4.67
CA MET A 219 -19.28 8.64 3.95
C MET A 219 -18.37 9.79 4.34
N VAL A 220 -17.09 9.49 4.60
CA VAL A 220 -16.10 10.50 5.00
C VAL A 220 -15.00 10.61 3.97
N LEU A 221 -14.72 11.86 3.57
CA LEU A 221 -13.68 12.25 2.62
C LEU A 221 -12.64 13.15 3.30
N PHE A 222 -11.38 12.91 2.98
CA PHE A 222 -10.23 13.70 3.41
C PHE A 222 -9.57 14.30 2.18
N GLU A 223 -9.50 15.63 2.10
CA GLU A 223 -8.94 16.32 0.94
C GLU A 223 -8.21 17.62 1.31
N ASN A 224 -7.37 18.10 0.39
CA ASN A 224 -6.62 19.34 0.56
C ASN A 224 -6.97 20.43 -0.46
N GLU A 225 -7.77 20.10 -1.49
CA GLU A 225 -8.02 20.99 -2.64
C GLU A 225 -9.42 21.62 -2.63
N GLY A 226 -10.35 21.05 -1.84
CA GLY A 226 -11.76 21.47 -1.80
C GLY A 226 -12.58 20.98 -2.99
N ASN A 227 -11.97 20.20 -3.88
CA ASN A 227 -12.57 19.68 -5.09
C ASN A 227 -13.58 18.57 -4.78
N ALA A 228 -13.28 17.67 -3.82
CA ALA A 228 -14.17 16.57 -3.50
C ALA A 228 -15.51 17.09 -2.95
N ARG A 229 -15.50 18.14 -2.12
CA ARG A 229 -16.73 18.82 -1.68
C ARG A 229 -17.56 19.35 -2.84
N MET A 230 -16.91 19.94 -3.85
CA MET A 230 -17.62 20.41 -5.06
C MET A 230 -18.24 19.25 -5.84
N VAL A 231 -17.50 18.15 -6.01
CA VAL A 231 -18.00 16.91 -6.66
C VAL A 231 -19.19 16.32 -5.91
N THR A 232 -19.23 16.39 -4.59
CA THR A 232 -20.30 15.76 -3.80
C THR A 232 -21.54 16.64 -3.62
N THR A 233 -21.43 17.95 -3.83
CA THR A 233 -22.49 18.91 -3.47
C THR A 233 -23.11 19.60 -4.68
N VAL A 234 -22.34 19.87 -5.75
CA VAL A 234 -22.82 20.66 -6.89
C VAL A 234 -23.62 19.83 -7.90
N PRO A 235 -23.16 18.65 -8.36
CA PRO A 235 -23.93 17.84 -9.29
C PRO A 235 -25.21 17.31 -8.63
N LYS A 236 -26.29 17.21 -9.41
CA LYS A 236 -27.60 16.74 -8.92
C LYS A 236 -27.60 15.26 -8.54
N THR A 237 -26.72 14.47 -9.12
CA THR A 237 -26.58 13.04 -8.81
C THR A 237 -25.18 12.78 -8.29
N GLN A 238 -25.07 12.06 -7.18
CA GLN A 238 -23.79 11.67 -6.59
C GLN A 238 -23.65 10.15 -6.61
N ILE A 239 -22.49 9.64 -7.03
CA ILE A 239 -22.15 8.22 -6.96
C ILE A 239 -20.85 8.05 -6.17
N THR A 240 -20.92 7.35 -5.04
CA THR A 240 -19.72 6.96 -4.29
C THR A 240 -19.38 5.50 -4.56
N LEU A 241 -18.12 5.22 -4.92
CA LEU A 241 -17.60 3.87 -5.04
C LEU A 241 -16.67 3.57 -3.87
N MET A 242 -16.92 2.47 -3.16
CA MET A 242 -16.08 2.04 -2.03
C MET A 242 -15.82 0.54 -2.11
N GLY A 243 -14.61 0.13 -1.74
CA GLY A 243 -14.37 -1.27 -1.43
C GLY A 243 -15.13 -1.67 -0.17
N MET A 244 -15.62 -2.90 -0.09
CA MET A 244 -16.39 -3.40 1.07
C MET A 244 -15.63 -3.24 2.40
N GLU A 245 -14.30 -3.21 2.38
CA GLU A 245 -13.46 -3.06 3.55
C GLU A 245 -13.39 -1.61 4.07
N ARG A 246 -13.87 -0.62 3.32
CA ARG A 246 -13.71 0.83 3.60
C ARG A 246 -14.62 1.36 4.72
N ILE A 247 -15.02 0.52 5.65
CA ILE A 247 -15.99 0.83 6.70
C ILE A 247 -15.34 0.84 8.09
N ILE A 248 -15.86 1.66 9.00
CA ILE A 248 -15.57 1.65 10.44
C ILE A 248 -16.89 1.73 11.23
N PRO A 249 -16.93 1.30 12.50
CA PRO A 249 -18.16 1.19 13.26
C PRO A 249 -18.83 2.55 13.51
N SER A 250 -18.07 3.52 14.05
CA SER A 250 -18.61 4.75 14.61
C SER A 250 -17.80 6.01 14.28
N TRP A 251 -18.36 7.18 14.59
CA TRP A 251 -17.67 8.47 14.56
C TRP A 251 -16.54 8.57 15.60
N GLU A 252 -16.65 7.87 16.73
CA GLU A 252 -15.57 7.79 17.72
C GLU A 252 -14.35 7.05 17.13
N ASP A 253 -14.59 5.97 16.40
CA ASP A 253 -13.53 5.26 15.70
C ASP A 253 -12.91 6.11 14.57
N LEU A 254 -13.69 7.02 13.98
CA LEU A 254 -13.17 7.98 12.99
C LEU A 254 -12.13 8.92 13.62
N GLU A 255 -12.25 9.32 14.88
CA GLU A 255 -11.26 10.19 15.54
C GLU A 255 -9.85 9.57 15.49
N VAL A 256 -9.76 8.27 15.78
CA VAL A 256 -8.52 7.51 15.70
C VAL A 256 -8.01 7.48 14.26
N MET A 257 -8.87 7.19 13.30
CA MET A 257 -8.49 7.12 11.88
C MET A 257 -8.10 8.48 11.30
N ALA A 258 -8.80 9.54 11.66
CA ALA A 258 -8.53 10.93 11.28
C ALA A 258 -7.22 11.44 11.91
N THR A 259 -6.84 10.90 13.07
CA THR A 259 -5.55 11.17 13.69
C THR A 259 -4.42 10.46 12.93
N LEU A 260 -4.62 9.19 12.57
CA LEU A 260 -3.60 8.34 11.96
C LEU A 260 -3.35 8.64 10.48
N LEU A 261 -4.41 8.82 9.67
CA LEU A 261 -4.33 8.88 8.22
C LEU A 261 -3.51 10.07 7.70
N PRO A 262 -3.82 11.34 8.05
CA PRO A 262 -3.12 12.50 7.53
C PRO A 262 -1.66 12.57 8.00
N ARG A 263 -1.41 12.25 9.27
CA ARG A 263 -0.05 12.18 9.83
C ARG A 263 0.80 11.13 9.12
N SER A 264 0.20 9.99 8.77
CA SER A 264 0.90 8.92 8.06
C SER A 264 1.10 9.20 6.57
N ALA A 265 0.15 9.89 5.94
CA ALA A 265 0.18 10.16 4.51
C ALA A 265 1.07 11.36 4.15
N THR A 266 0.83 12.51 4.79
CA THR A 266 1.44 13.80 4.42
C THR A 266 2.18 14.46 5.59
N GLY A 267 2.13 13.91 6.79
CA GLY A 267 2.69 14.53 7.99
C GLY A 267 1.86 15.69 8.53
N GLN A 268 0.63 15.87 8.03
CA GLN A 268 -0.29 16.90 8.50
C GLN A 268 -1.05 16.42 9.74
N LYS A 269 -1.42 17.35 10.64
CA LYS A 269 -2.24 17.03 11.82
C LYS A 269 -3.67 16.61 11.42
N LEU A 270 -4.20 17.23 10.39
CA LEU A 270 -5.45 16.91 9.70
C LEU A 270 -5.33 17.44 8.27
N THR A 271 -6.12 16.92 7.33
CA THR A 271 -6.26 17.52 6.00
C THR A 271 -6.98 18.88 6.09
N VAL A 272 -6.87 19.70 5.03
CA VAL A 272 -7.53 21.02 5.02
C VAL A 272 -9.05 20.88 5.13
N TYR A 273 -9.62 19.86 4.49
CA TYR A 273 -11.03 19.55 4.57
C TYR A 273 -11.24 18.09 5.00
N MET A 274 -12.26 17.89 5.82
CA MET A 274 -12.84 16.60 6.16
C MET A 274 -14.35 16.75 6.02
N SER A 275 -14.96 16.01 5.11
CA SER A 275 -16.39 16.10 4.83
C SER A 275 -17.09 14.78 5.16
N GLY A 276 -18.08 14.85 6.05
CA GLY A 276 -19.00 13.76 6.35
C GLY A 276 -20.31 13.95 5.60
N ILE A 277 -20.71 12.98 4.79
CA ILE A 277 -21.87 13.04 3.91
C ILE A 277 -22.86 11.96 4.34
N THR A 278 -24.07 12.36 4.70
CA THR A 278 -25.11 11.49 5.28
C THR A 278 -26.39 11.60 4.46
N GLY A 279 -26.31 11.17 3.20
CA GLY A 279 -27.44 11.19 2.27
C GLY A 279 -27.46 12.37 1.28
N PRO A 280 -28.45 12.37 0.36
CA PRO A 280 -28.71 13.48 -0.54
C PRO A 280 -29.24 14.71 0.21
N ARG A 281 -29.43 15.82 -0.50
CA ARG A 281 -30.03 17.04 0.08
C ARG A 281 -31.42 16.73 0.62
N ARG A 282 -31.72 17.25 1.81
CA ARG A 282 -33.06 17.23 2.40
C ARG A 282 -33.82 18.48 1.98
N GLU A 283 -35.12 18.51 2.23
CA GLU A 283 -35.97 19.66 1.88
C GLU A 283 -35.51 20.97 2.54
N ALA A 284 -34.95 20.88 3.76
CA ALA A 284 -34.41 22.03 4.49
C ALA A 284 -32.99 22.44 4.06
N ASP A 285 -32.28 21.60 3.29
CA ASP A 285 -30.92 21.89 2.84
C ASP A 285 -30.95 22.80 1.61
N GLN A 286 -30.08 23.82 1.58
CA GLN A 286 -30.02 24.78 0.48
C GLN A 286 -29.29 24.23 -0.75
N ASP A 287 -28.34 23.32 -0.55
CA ASP A 287 -27.50 22.72 -1.58
C ASP A 287 -27.30 21.22 -1.34
N GLY A 288 -26.78 20.53 -2.37
CA GLY A 288 -26.50 19.10 -2.35
C GLY A 288 -27.16 18.33 -3.50
N PRO A 289 -26.80 17.05 -3.66
CA PRO A 289 -27.34 16.22 -4.71
C PRO A 289 -28.79 15.87 -4.41
N GLU A 290 -29.63 15.79 -5.45
CA GLU A 290 -31.01 15.33 -5.38
C GLU A 290 -31.10 13.80 -5.23
N GLU A 291 -30.10 13.08 -5.76
CA GLU A 291 -30.00 11.63 -5.65
C GLU A 291 -28.56 11.23 -5.28
N MET A 292 -28.44 10.29 -4.34
CA MET A 292 -27.15 9.73 -3.92
C MET A 292 -27.14 8.21 -4.06
N HIS A 293 -26.07 7.69 -4.67
CA HIS A 293 -25.81 6.27 -4.79
C HIS A 293 -24.50 5.89 -4.11
N ILE A 294 -24.48 4.72 -3.47
CA ILE A 294 -23.26 4.11 -2.96
C ILE A 294 -23.14 2.72 -3.56
N ILE A 295 -22.04 2.48 -4.27
CA ILE A 295 -21.70 1.18 -4.86
C ILE A 295 -20.59 0.57 -4.02
N ILE A 296 -20.94 -0.48 -3.28
CA ILE A 296 -20.02 -1.25 -2.44
C ILE A 296 -19.45 -2.39 -3.29
N VAL A 297 -18.14 -2.40 -3.44
CA VAL A 297 -17.42 -3.29 -4.37
C VAL A 297 -16.63 -4.33 -3.59
N ASP A 298 -16.91 -5.61 -3.85
CA ASP A 298 -16.07 -6.72 -3.39
C ASP A 298 -14.85 -6.85 -4.30
N ASN A 299 -15.05 -7.25 -5.56
CA ASN A 299 -13.98 -7.47 -6.54
C ASN A 299 -12.80 -8.30 -5.99
N GLY A 300 -13.14 -9.39 -5.29
CA GLY A 300 -12.17 -10.34 -4.73
C GLY A 300 -11.66 -10.02 -3.33
N ARG A 301 -12.17 -8.98 -2.67
CA ARG A 301 -11.85 -8.63 -1.27
C ARG A 301 -12.35 -9.66 -0.27
N SER A 302 -13.52 -10.25 -0.52
CA SER A 302 -14.13 -11.28 0.32
C SER A 302 -13.28 -12.55 0.41
N LEU A 303 -12.45 -12.83 -0.59
CA LEU A 303 -11.58 -14.01 -0.60
C LEU A 303 -10.48 -13.98 0.47
N GLN A 304 -10.16 -12.79 1.00
CA GLN A 304 -9.19 -12.66 2.08
C GLN A 304 -9.84 -12.87 3.46
N LEU A 305 -11.17 -12.83 3.56
CA LEU A 305 -11.87 -13.10 4.81
C LEU A 305 -11.66 -14.55 5.22
N GLY A 306 -11.31 -14.78 6.48
CA GLY A 306 -10.97 -16.09 7.02
C GLY A 306 -9.59 -16.61 6.63
N ASP A 307 -8.86 -15.95 5.72
CA ASP A 307 -7.48 -16.33 5.39
C ASP A 307 -6.53 -15.78 6.48
N PRO A 308 -5.93 -16.64 7.33
CA PRO A 308 -5.07 -16.18 8.43
C PRO A 308 -3.81 -15.44 7.95
N GLU A 309 -3.42 -15.60 6.68
CA GLU A 309 -2.25 -14.96 6.10
C GLU A 309 -2.58 -13.62 5.42
N PHE A 310 -3.83 -13.41 4.97
CA PHE A 310 -4.19 -12.28 4.12
C PHE A 310 -5.37 -11.43 4.63
N GLN A 311 -6.14 -11.87 5.63
CA GLN A 311 -7.28 -11.08 6.14
C GLN A 311 -6.88 -9.67 6.59
N GLU A 312 -5.73 -9.53 7.26
CA GLU A 312 -5.25 -8.23 7.73
C GLU A 312 -4.98 -7.22 6.60
N LEU A 313 -4.89 -7.67 5.34
CA LEU A 313 -4.75 -6.78 4.18
C LEU A 313 -5.93 -5.81 4.05
N LEU A 314 -7.13 -6.27 4.43
CA LEU A 314 -8.38 -5.50 4.43
C LEU A 314 -8.38 -4.35 5.47
N ASN A 315 -7.42 -4.36 6.41
CA ASN A 315 -7.28 -3.27 7.38
C ASN A 315 -6.74 -1.98 6.75
N CYS A 316 -6.22 -2.03 5.51
CA CYS A 316 -5.50 -0.91 4.91
C CYS A 316 -6.35 0.36 4.75
N ILE A 317 -5.90 1.46 5.35
CA ILE A 317 -6.54 2.80 5.25
C ILE A 317 -6.01 3.66 4.08
N ARG A 318 -5.26 3.07 3.15
CA ARG A 318 -4.70 3.72 1.92
C ARG A 318 -3.90 5.00 2.15
N CYS A 319 -3.20 5.12 3.28
CA CYS A 319 -2.37 6.30 3.59
C CYS A 319 -1.09 6.43 2.73
N GLY A 320 -0.65 5.38 2.04
CA GLY A 320 0.59 5.41 1.23
C GLY A 320 1.91 5.38 2.02
N ALA A 321 1.89 5.36 3.36
CA ALA A 321 3.12 5.36 4.18
C ALA A 321 4.09 4.20 3.85
N CYS A 322 3.56 3.04 3.44
CA CYS A 322 4.38 1.89 3.04
C CYS A 322 5.15 2.14 1.72
N LEU A 323 4.61 2.93 0.78
CA LEU A 323 5.31 3.33 -0.45
C LEU A 323 6.51 4.21 -0.09
N ASN A 324 6.27 5.22 0.76
CA ASN A 324 7.30 6.18 1.18
C ASN A 324 8.45 5.54 1.98
N ALA A 325 8.17 4.47 2.71
CA ALA A 325 9.19 3.73 3.48
C ALA A 325 9.96 2.69 2.63
N CYS A 326 9.38 2.24 1.51
CA CYS A 326 9.94 1.13 0.73
C CYS A 326 11.20 1.54 -0.05
N PRO A 327 12.36 0.90 0.17
CA PRO A 327 13.56 1.22 -0.60
C PRO A 327 13.40 0.91 -2.09
N VAL A 328 12.67 -0.15 -2.45
CA VAL A 328 12.46 -0.54 -3.84
C VAL A 328 11.60 0.49 -4.58
N TYR A 329 10.41 0.83 -4.06
CA TYR A 329 9.53 1.83 -4.64
C TYR A 329 10.24 3.18 -4.87
N ARG A 330 11.08 3.60 -3.93
CA ARG A 330 11.85 4.84 -4.02
C ARG A 330 12.88 4.87 -5.15
N HIS A 331 13.23 3.72 -5.71
CA HIS A 331 14.13 3.59 -6.85
C HIS A 331 13.42 3.35 -8.18
N ILE A 332 12.30 2.61 -8.19
CA ILE A 332 11.63 2.21 -9.44
C ILE A 332 10.31 2.95 -9.71
N GLY A 333 9.80 3.73 -8.76
CA GLY A 333 8.52 4.43 -8.87
C GLY A 333 7.31 3.49 -8.88
N GLY A 334 6.13 4.04 -9.16
CA GLY A 334 4.88 3.27 -9.17
C GLY A 334 4.65 2.45 -10.43
N HIS A 335 4.97 2.99 -11.60
CA HIS A 335 4.67 2.35 -12.87
C HIS A 335 5.39 1.02 -13.08
N ALA A 336 6.53 0.80 -12.42
CA ALA A 336 7.24 -0.47 -12.48
C ALA A 336 6.41 -1.65 -11.94
N TYR A 337 5.49 -1.39 -11.02
CA TYR A 337 4.60 -2.39 -10.44
C TYR A 337 3.53 -2.88 -11.45
N GLY A 338 3.15 -2.05 -12.44
CA GLY A 338 2.31 -2.46 -13.56
C GLY A 338 0.80 -2.56 -13.28
N GLY A 339 0.33 -2.07 -12.14
CA GLY A 339 -1.09 -2.03 -11.80
C GLY A 339 -1.47 -0.72 -11.11
N THR A 340 -2.77 -0.52 -10.89
CA THR A 340 -3.35 0.65 -10.23
C THR A 340 -2.77 0.86 -8.82
N TYR A 341 -2.52 -0.23 -8.10
CA TYR A 341 -1.88 -0.19 -6.78
C TYR A 341 -0.37 -0.46 -6.91
N SER A 342 0.43 0.44 -6.35
CA SER A 342 1.90 0.35 -6.39
C SER A 342 2.54 0.13 -5.02
N GLY A 343 3.85 -0.12 -5.02
CA GLY A 343 4.63 -0.32 -3.79
C GLY A 343 4.28 -1.60 -3.03
N PRO A 344 4.67 -1.70 -1.75
CA PRO A 344 4.46 -2.91 -0.96
C PRO A 344 3.00 -3.33 -0.84
N ILE A 345 2.07 -2.37 -0.72
CA ILE A 345 0.63 -2.68 -0.66
C ILE A 345 0.14 -3.22 -2.00
N GLY A 346 0.54 -2.61 -3.13
CA GLY A 346 0.15 -3.08 -4.46
C GLY A 346 0.70 -4.46 -4.79
N ALA A 347 1.92 -4.76 -4.34
CA ALA A 347 2.55 -6.07 -4.52
C ALA A 347 1.85 -7.22 -3.77
N VAL A 348 1.02 -6.91 -2.76
CA VAL A 348 0.21 -7.89 -2.03
C VAL A 348 -1.26 -7.84 -2.46
N LEU A 349 -1.82 -6.64 -2.60
CA LEU A 349 -3.22 -6.42 -2.92
C LEU A 349 -3.59 -6.84 -4.33
N THR A 350 -2.78 -6.50 -5.34
CA THR A 350 -3.13 -6.78 -6.73
C THR A 350 -3.28 -8.29 -6.99
N PRO A 351 -2.35 -9.15 -6.54
CA PRO A 351 -2.54 -10.60 -6.63
C PRO A 351 -3.74 -11.11 -5.83
N ALA A 352 -4.05 -10.48 -4.68
CA ALA A 352 -5.17 -10.87 -3.84
C ALA A 352 -6.53 -10.57 -4.50
N LEU A 353 -6.66 -9.43 -5.20
CA LEU A 353 -7.88 -9.06 -5.91
C LEU A 353 -8.08 -9.88 -7.20
N GLN A 354 -7.02 -10.07 -8.00
CA GLN A 354 -7.15 -10.63 -9.35
C GLN A 354 -7.12 -12.16 -9.43
N LYS A 355 -7.03 -12.88 -8.30
CA LYS A 355 -7.00 -14.35 -8.23
C LYS A 355 -5.92 -15.04 -9.09
N ASN A 356 -4.96 -14.30 -9.66
CA ASN A 356 -4.03 -14.82 -10.66
C ASN A 356 -2.56 -14.70 -10.23
N VAL A 357 -2.12 -15.62 -9.36
CA VAL A 357 -0.73 -15.66 -8.88
C VAL A 357 0.29 -15.80 -10.02
N ALA A 358 -0.09 -16.43 -11.14
CA ALA A 358 0.79 -16.72 -12.27
C ALA A 358 1.10 -15.50 -13.16
N GLU A 359 0.19 -14.52 -13.24
CA GLU A 359 0.43 -13.29 -14.01
C GLU A 359 1.24 -12.24 -13.24
N TRP A 360 1.18 -12.26 -11.91
CA TRP A 360 1.85 -11.28 -11.05
C TRP A 360 3.24 -11.73 -10.56
N ASP A 361 3.83 -12.67 -11.29
CA ASP A 361 4.80 -13.67 -10.81
C ASP A 361 6.10 -13.10 -10.18
N ASP A 362 6.40 -11.82 -10.41
CA ASP A 362 7.59 -11.15 -9.90
C ASP A 362 7.33 -9.89 -9.07
N ILE A 363 6.08 -9.41 -8.97
CA ILE A 363 5.81 -8.20 -8.19
C ILE A 363 6.08 -8.43 -6.70
N ALA A 364 5.79 -9.65 -6.22
CA ALA A 364 6.12 -10.05 -4.86
C ALA A 364 7.64 -10.11 -4.61
N ASN A 365 8.45 -10.26 -5.68
CA ASN A 365 9.92 -10.24 -5.64
C ASN A 365 10.50 -8.82 -5.63
N ALA A 366 9.71 -7.79 -5.95
CA ALA A 366 10.09 -6.38 -5.86
C ALA A 366 10.13 -5.85 -4.42
N SER A 367 10.76 -6.61 -3.50
CA SER A 367 10.89 -6.28 -2.09
C SER A 367 12.15 -6.89 -1.50
N SER A 368 12.84 -6.09 -0.66
CA SER A 368 13.97 -6.53 0.16
C SER A 368 13.56 -7.22 1.45
N LEU A 369 12.25 -7.37 1.72
CA LEU A 369 11.70 -7.97 2.94
C LEU A 369 12.21 -7.33 4.25
N CYS A 370 12.50 -6.02 4.25
CA CYS A 370 13.14 -5.36 5.38
C CYS A 370 12.19 -4.94 6.53
N GLY A 371 10.88 -5.20 6.43
CA GLY A 371 9.91 -4.82 7.47
C GLY A 371 9.57 -3.33 7.56
N ALA A 372 10.25 -2.45 6.83
CA ALA A 372 10.02 -0.98 6.92
C ALA A 372 8.58 -0.55 6.62
N CYS A 373 7.85 -1.30 5.79
CA CYS A 373 6.44 -1.06 5.51
C CYS A 373 5.54 -1.29 6.74
N TYR A 374 5.87 -2.26 7.59
CA TYR A 374 5.15 -2.55 8.84
C TYR A 374 5.40 -1.47 9.88
N GLU A 375 6.67 -1.09 10.09
CA GLU A 375 7.07 0.03 10.96
C GLU A 375 6.41 1.35 10.54
N ALA A 376 6.26 1.57 9.23
CA ALA A 376 5.58 2.74 8.72
C ALA A 376 4.05 2.67 8.83
N CYS A 377 3.45 1.48 8.91
CA CYS A 377 2.01 1.31 8.80
C CYS A 377 1.28 1.84 10.05
N PRO A 378 0.30 2.76 9.91
CA PRO A 378 -0.49 3.24 11.03
C PRO A 378 -1.39 2.17 11.67
N VAL A 379 -1.68 1.09 10.94
CA VAL A 379 -2.55 -0.01 11.39
C VAL A 379 -1.82 -1.35 11.34
N LYS A 380 -0.48 -1.33 11.37
CA LYS A 380 0.42 -2.48 11.58
C LYS A 380 0.17 -3.69 10.66
N ILE A 381 -0.05 -3.47 9.37
CA ILE A 381 -0.23 -4.57 8.39
C ILE A 381 1.13 -5.18 8.04
N PRO A 382 1.35 -6.50 8.23
CA PRO A 382 2.63 -7.17 7.99
C PRO A 382 2.84 -7.53 6.51
N LEU A 383 2.88 -6.51 5.63
CA LEU A 383 3.03 -6.72 4.18
C LEU A 383 4.29 -7.52 3.80
N HIS A 384 5.35 -7.43 4.59
CA HIS A 384 6.59 -8.17 4.33
C HIS A 384 6.42 -9.68 4.54
N ASP A 385 5.66 -10.11 5.54
CA ASP A 385 5.31 -11.52 5.74
C ASP A 385 4.36 -12.00 4.65
N MET A 386 3.35 -11.20 4.31
CA MET A 386 2.41 -11.49 3.22
C MET A 386 3.11 -11.72 1.88
N LEU A 387 4.18 -10.96 1.59
CA LEU A 387 5.02 -11.19 0.41
C LEU A 387 5.75 -12.54 0.46
N VAL A 388 6.20 -12.98 1.64
CA VAL A 388 6.78 -14.32 1.82
C VAL A 388 5.72 -15.39 1.60
N TYR A 389 4.50 -15.20 2.11
CA TYR A 389 3.39 -16.14 1.90
C TYR A 389 3.01 -16.25 0.43
N LEU A 390 2.95 -15.13 -0.32
CA LEU A 390 2.75 -15.15 -1.77
C LEU A 390 3.84 -15.93 -2.50
N ARG A 391 5.12 -15.68 -2.16
CA ARG A 391 6.25 -16.44 -2.73
C ARG A 391 6.17 -17.93 -2.40
N ARG A 392 5.74 -18.29 -1.18
CA ARG A 392 5.53 -19.68 -0.76
C ARG A 392 4.41 -20.34 -1.55
N ARG A 393 3.21 -19.73 -1.60
CA ARG A 393 2.04 -20.24 -2.35
C ARG A 393 2.34 -20.39 -3.84
N LYS A 394 3.13 -19.48 -4.43
CA LYS A 394 3.63 -19.61 -5.82
C LYS A 394 4.46 -20.89 -6.03
N VAL A 395 5.41 -21.15 -5.12
CA VAL A 395 6.25 -22.37 -5.22
C VAL A 395 5.43 -23.64 -4.98
N GLU A 396 4.55 -23.63 -3.98
CA GLU A 396 3.68 -24.76 -3.62
C GLU A 396 2.68 -25.11 -4.73
N SER A 397 2.18 -24.11 -5.47
CA SER A 397 1.29 -24.30 -6.63
C SER A 397 2.02 -24.72 -7.92
N GLY A 398 3.34 -24.96 -7.87
CA GLY A 398 4.12 -25.44 -9.01
C GLY A 398 4.61 -24.35 -9.99
N HIS A 399 4.37 -23.08 -9.68
CA HIS A 399 4.83 -21.92 -10.49
C HIS A 399 6.26 -21.46 -10.12
N GLY A 400 6.95 -22.21 -9.26
CA GLY A 400 8.35 -21.95 -8.91
C GLY A 400 9.34 -22.38 -9.99
N ASN A 401 10.55 -21.78 -9.99
CA ASN A 401 11.62 -22.23 -10.87
C ASN A 401 12.10 -23.64 -10.45
N ARG A 402 11.97 -24.62 -11.35
CA ARG A 402 12.31 -26.03 -11.09
C ARG A 402 13.80 -26.24 -10.80
N MET A 403 14.68 -25.50 -11.48
CA MET A 403 16.13 -25.57 -11.25
C MET A 403 16.50 -24.99 -9.89
N GLU A 404 15.90 -23.85 -9.52
CA GLU A 404 16.08 -23.24 -8.20
C GLU A 404 15.57 -24.20 -7.11
N SER A 405 14.39 -24.79 -7.30
CA SER A 405 13.81 -25.75 -6.37
C SER A 405 14.71 -26.98 -6.18
N ALA A 406 15.28 -27.52 -7.25
CA ALA A 406 16.25 -28.62 -7.17
C ALA A 406 17.55 -28.19 -6.45
N GLY A 407 18.06 -26.99 -6.75
CA GLY A 407 19.23 -26.41 -6.08
C GLY A 407 19.02 -26.22 -4.58
N MET A 408 17.85 -25.70 -4.18
CA MET A 408 17.47 -25.51 -2.78
C MET A 408 17.26 -26.83 -2.04
N LYS A 409 16.67 -27.86 -2.69
CA LYS A 409 16.60 -29.22 -2.12
C LYS A 409 18.00 -29.82 -1.92
N GLY A 410 18.90 -29.64 -2.87
CA GLY A 410 20.31 -30.06 -2.75
C GLY A 410 21.03 -29.33 -1.61
N PHE A 411 20.85 -28.00 -1.51
CA PHE A 411 21.38 -27.21 -0.41
C PHE A 411 20.83 -27.68 0.93
N ALA A 412 19.52 -27.91 1.05
CA ALA A 412 18.89 -28.41 2.27
C ALA A 412 19.42 -29.79 2.68
N ALA A 413 19.63 -30.71 1.74
CA ALA A 413 20.21 -32.02 2.02
C ALA A 413 21.65 -31.94 2.57
N VAL A 414 22.47 -31.01 2.05
CA VAL A 414 23.84 -30.78 2.52
C VAL A 414 23.86 -30.01 3.85
N ALA A 415 23.07 -28.94 3.97
CA ALA A 415 23.04 -28.07 5.12
C ALA A 415 22.34 -28.69 6.34
N GLY A 416 21.37 -29.57 6.12
CA GLY A 416 20.62 -30.26 7.17
C GLY A 416 21.47 -31.26 7.97
N LYS A 417 22.63 -31.68 7.47
CA LYS A 417 23.56 -32.57 8.17
C LYS A 417 24.87 -31.85 8.46
N ALA A 418 25.18 -31.66 9.75
CA ALA A 418 26.37 -30.93 10.18
C ALA A 418 27.70 -31.48 9.59
N THR A 419 27.82 -32.81 9.44
CA THR A 419 29.00 -33.46 8.85
C THR A 419 29.16 -33.15 7.37
N TRP A 420 28.07 -33.18 6.61
CA TRP A 420 28.05 -32.89 5.18
C TRP A 420 28.33 -31.42 4.92
N PHE A 421 27.65 -30.52 5.65
CA PHE A 421 27.92 -29.09 5.55
C PHE A 421 29.37 -28.76 5.90
N LYS A 422 29.94 -29.38 6.93
CA LYS A 422 31.36 -29.20 7.28
C LYS A 422 32.29 -29.68 6.16
N GLY A 423 32.01 -30.84 5.56
CA GLY A 423 32.75 -31.35 4.40
C GLY A 423 32.68 -30.40 3.20
N ALA A 424 31.49 -29.89 2.89
CA ALA A 424 31.26 -28.95 1.80
C ALA A 424 32.02 -27.63 2.01
N ILE A 425 32.03 -27.08 3.22
CA ILE A 425 32.81 -25.87 3.54
C ILE A 425 34.31 -26.11 3.39
N LYS A 426 34.84 -27.26 3.84
CA LYS A 426 36.26 -27.61 3.67
C LYS A 426 36.65 -27.76 2.20
N LEU A 427 35.82 -28.44 1.41
CA LEU A 427 36.01 -28.54 -0.04
C LEU A 427 35.98 -27.16 -0.70
N GLY A 428 35.03 -26.31 -0.31
CA GLY A 428 34.96 -24.91 -0.74
C GLY A 428 36.21 -24.11 -0.39
N GLN A 429 36.77 -24.28 0.82
CA GLN A 429 38.01 -23.61 1.26
C GLN A 429 39.24 -24.03 0.45
N LEU A 430 39.30 -25.27 -0.01
CA LEU A 430 40.36 -25.77 -0.89
C LEU A 430 40.16 -25.27 -2.31
N GLY A 431 38.95 -25.43 -2.85
CA GLY A 431 38.61 -25.04 -4.23
C GLY A 431 38.69 -23.54 -4.48
N GLN A 432 38.36 -22.71 -3.48
CA GLN A 432 38.41 -21.25 -3.63
C GLN A 432 39.83 -20.71 -3.88
N LYS A 433 40.89 -21.46 -3.53
CA LYS A 433 42.29 -21.02 -3.73
C LYS A 433 42.62 -20.73 -5.20
N LEU A 434 41.91 -21.35 -6.13
CA LEU A 434 42.09 -21.15 -7.57
C LEU A 434 41.45 -19.85 -8.09
N VAL A 435 40.48 -19.30 -7.34
CA VAL A 435 39.59 -18.23 -7.84
C VAL A 435 39.56 -16.98 -6.94
N VAL A 436 40.01 -17.08 -5.69
CA VAL A 436 40.10 -15.95 -4.76
C VAL A 436 41.30 -15.08 -5.10
N ARG A 437 41.06 -13.78 -5.25
CA ARG A 437 42.10 -12.74 -5.29
C ARG A 437 41.71 -11.62 -4.34
N ASN A 438 42.63 -11.17 -3.50
CA ASN A 438 42.41 -10.11 -2.50
C ASN A 438 41.17 -10.36 -1.62
N GLY A 439 41.03 -11.59 -1.12
CA GLY A 439 39.93 -11.98 -0.22
C GLY A 439 38.54 -12.06 -0.85
N CYS A 440 38.46 -11.96 -2.19
CA CYS A 440 37.20 -11.90 -2.93
C CYS A 440 37.21 -12.86 -4.13
N ILE A 441 36.02 -13.33 -4.54
CA ILE A 441 35.78 -14.10 -5.76
C ILE A 441 35.00 -13.22 -6.72
N ARG A 442 35.63 -12.82 -7.84
CA ARG A 442 35.05 -11.88 -8.83
C ARG A 442 34.52 -12.55 -10.10
N ILE A 443 34.65 -13.87 -10.22
CA ILE A 443 34.26 -14.61 -11.42
C ILE A 443 32.75 -14.46 -11.68
N LYS A 444 32.38 -14.02 -12.88
CA LYS A 444 30.98 -13.86 -13.31
C LYS A 444 30.50 -15.07 -14.13
N ALA A 445 30.65 -16.27 -13.58
CA ALA A 445 30.27 -17.53 -14.24
C ALA A 445 29.39 -18.39 -13.35
N GLY A 446 28.55 -19.23 -13.97
CA GLY A 446 27.66 -20.15 -13.28
C GLY A 446 26.75 -19.45 -12.26
N PRO A 447 26.47 -20.07 -11.10
CA PRO A 447 25.62 -19.51 -10.04
C PRO A 447 26.10 -18.14 -9.49
N LEU A 448 27.39 -17.81 -9.64
CA LEU A 448 27.96 -16.54 -9.14
C LEU A 448 27.73 -15.37 -10.10
N LYS A 449 27.35 -15.60 -11.36
CA LYS A 449 27.19 -14.53 -12.37
C LYS A 449 26.21 -13.46 -11.92
N GLY A 450 25.07 -13.84 -11.35
CA GLY A 450 24.05 -12.90 -10.87
C GLY A 450 24.57 -12.03 -9.71
N TRP A 451 25.13 -12.68 -8.68
CA TRP A 451 25.68 -11.98 -7.50
C TRP A 451 26.86 -11.07 -7.88
N ASN A 452 27.84 -11.59 -8.62
CA ASN A 452 29.06 -10.85 -8.97
C ASN A 452 28.84 -9.77 -10.03
N SER A 453 27.64 -9.65 -10.61
CA SER A 453 27.29 -8.53 -11.48
C SER A 453 27.10 -7.22 -10.71
N TYR A 454 26.62 -7.30 -9.46
CA TYR A 454 26.28 -6.12 -8.63
C TYR A 454 26.99 -6.09 -7.27
N ARG A 455 27.45 -7.25 -6.79
CA ARG A 455 28.16 -7.44 -5.52
C ARG A 455 29.48 -8.16 -5.78
N VAL A 456 30.21 -8.45 -4.71
CA VAL A 456 31.42 -9.27 -4.76
C VAL A 456 31.28 -10.41 -3.77
N THR A 457 31.53 -11.64 -4.20
CA THR A 457 31.45 -12.81 -3.32
C THR A 457 32.66 -12.81 -2.38
N PRO A 458 32.46 -12.82 -1.05
CA PRO A 458 33.57 -12.88 -0.11
C PRO A 458 34.25 -14.25 -0.15
N SER A 459 35.55 -14.30 0.14
CA SER A 459 36.25 -15.57 0.37
C SER A 459 35.73 -16.27 1.62
N LEU A 460 35.73 -17.61 1.59
CA LEU A 460 35.46 -18.42 2.77
C LEU A 460 36.64 -18.26 3.76
N PRO A 461 36.38 -18.01 5.06
CA PRO A 461 37.42 -17.84 6.05
C PRO A 461 38.20 -19.15 6.25
N LYS A 462 39.50 -19.06 6.61
CA LYS A 462 40.36 -20.24 6.87
C LYS A 462 39.82 -21.12 8.01
N GLN A 463 39.19 -20.51 9.00
CA GLN A 463 38.54 -21.18 10.12
C GLN A 463 37.07 -20.82 10.12
N SER A 464 36.19 -21.82 10.19
CA SER A 464 34.76 -21.57 10.36
C SER A 464 34.46 -21.10 11.79
N PHE A 465 33.33 -20.45 12.01
CA PHE A 465 32.87 -20.13 13.36
C PHE A 465 32.82 -21.38 14.25
N ARG A 466 32.41 -22.55 13.71
CA ARG A 466 32.38 -23.81 14.46
C ARG A 466 33.76 -24.31 14.89
N ASP A 467 34.80 -24.04 14.09
CA ASP A 467 36.16 -24.39 14.45
C ASP A 467 36.67 -23.45 15.56
N LYS A 468 36.40 -22.14 15.43
CA LYS A 468 36.73 -21.15 16.45
C LYS A 468 35.95 -21.34 17.75
N TRP A 469 34.69 -21.76 17.66
CA TRP A 469 33.80 -21.90 18.82
C TRP A 469 34.33 -22.89 19.84
N LYS A 470 35.03 -23.95 19.42
CA LYS A 470 35.65 -24.91 20.34
C LYS A 470 36.70 -24.27 21.25
N THR A 471 37.40 -23.27 20.73
CA THR A 471 38.41 -22.51 21.49
C THR A 471 37.72 -21.41 22.30
N LEU A 472 36.85 -20.62 21.65
CA LEU A 472 36.09 -19.54 22.29
C LEU A 472 35.22 -20.03 23.45
N SER A 473 34.59 -21.20 23.35
CA SER A 473 33.80 -21.75 24.44
C SER A 473 34.65 -22.11 25.66
N GLY A 474 35.90 -22.56 25.42
CA GLY A 474 36.87 -22.81 26.49
C GLY A 474 37.35 -21.52 27.14
N GLU A 475 37.60 -20.48 26.33
CA GLU A 475 37.98 -19.14 26.81
C GLU A 475 36.85 -18.50 27.64
N VAL A 476 35.60 -18.53 27.15
CA VAL A 476 34.43 -18.01 27.87
C VAL A 476 34.18 -18.78 29.17
N GLN A 477 34.40 -20.10 29.20
CA GLN A 477 34.29 -20.90 30.43
C GLN A 477 35.43 -20.63 31.40
N ALA A 478 36.64 -20.33 30.90
CA ALA A 478 37.79 -19.98 31.73
C ALA A 478 37.71 -18.55 32.29
N GLU A 479 37.10 -17.61 31.54
CA GLU A 479 36.84 -16.23 31.97
C GLU A 479 35.56 -16.09 32.81
N ALA A 480 34.71 -17.10 32.84
CA ALA A 480 33.57 -17.15 33.75
C ALA A 480 34.08 -17.26 35.20
N MET A 481 34.23 -16.11 35.87
CA MET A 481 34.55 -16.09 37.30
C MET A 481 33.45 -16.87 38.05
N PRO A 482 33.80 -17.87 38.87
CA PRO A 482 32.82 -18.52 39.72
C PRO A 482 32.16 -17.46 40.61
N LEU A 483 30.83 -17.46 40.67
CA LEU A 483 30.09 -16.60 41.60
C LEU A 483 30.68 -16.79 43.00
N SER A 484 30.92 -15.69 43.71
CA SER A 484 31.35 -15.78 45.12
C SER A 484 30.35 -16.64 45.89
N ALA A 485 30.83 -17.42 46.87
CA ALA A 485 29.98 -18.33 47.65
C ALA A 485 28.75 -17.60 48.24
N GLU A 486 28.93 -16.34 48.62
CA GLU A 486 27.89 -15.45 49.14
C GLU A 486 26.86 -15.07 48.06
N THR A 487 27.31 -14.69 46.86
CA THR A 487 26.41 -14.37 45.73
C THR A 487 25.63 -15.60 45.28
N ARG A 488 26.29 -16.77 45.25
CA ARG A 488 25.66 -18.04 44.91
C ARG A 488 24.60 -18.43 45.94
N SER A 489 24.91 -18.35 47.23
CA SER A 489 23.95 -18.62 48.31
C SER A 489 22.73 -17.69 48.24
N ARG A 490 22.96 -16.39 48.02
CA ARG A 490 21.88 -15.40 47.84
C ARG A 490 21.00 -15.72 46.63
N MET A 491 21.59 -16.09 45.50
CA MET A 491 20.86 -16.46 44.28
C MET A 491 20.06 -17.76 44.46
N GLU A 492 20.63 -18.78 45.09
CA GLU A 492 19.95 -20.03 45.41
C GLU A 492 18.80 -19.80 46.39
N GLN A 493 18.95 -18.90 47.36
CA GLN A 493 17.88 -18.50 48.26
C GLN A 493 16.73 -17.78 47.52
N LEU A 494 17.04 -16.83 46.64
CA LEU A 494 16.03 -16.13 45.83
C LEU A 494 15.26 -17.07 44.89
N VAL A 495 15.93 -18.09 44.33
CA VAL A 495 15.27 -19.13 43.52
C VAL A 495 14.34 -19.98 44.40
N ARG A 496 14.79 -20.43 45.57
CA ARG A 496 13.94 -21.18 46.52
C ARG A 496 12.75 -20.36 47.03
N GLU A 497 12.93 -19.06 47.24
CA GLU A 497 11.85 -18.14 47.63
C GLU A 497 10.83 -17.98 46.49
N ARG A 498 11.27 -17.91 45.23
CA ARG A 498 10.37 -17.90 44.07
C ARG A 498 9.63 -19.22 43.87
N GLU A 499 10.29 -20.35 44.10
CA GLU A 499 9.66 -21.67 44.05
C GLU A 499 8.65 -21.86 45.19
N LYS A 500 8.94 -21.33 46.39
CA LYS A 500 8.01 -21.34 47.53
C LYS A 500 6.88 -20.31 47.40
N GLY A 501 7.09 -19.21 46.68
CA GLY A 501 6.09 -18.17 46.42
C GLY A 501 5.17 -18.45 45.21
N GLY A 502 5.42 -19.53 44.46
CA GLY A 502 4.66 -19.92 43.27
C GLY A 502 3.33 -20.64 43.52
N GLY A 503 2.74 -20.48 44.70
CA GLY A 503 1.49 -21.14 45.09
C GLY A 503 0.54 -20.20 45.81
N GLY A 504 -0.02 -19.22 45.11
CA GLY A 504 -1.11 -18.42 45.66
C GLY A 504 -1.30 -17.06 45.01
N HIS A 505 -1.94 -17.02 43.84
CA HIS A 505 -2.94 -16.00 43.54
C HIS A 505 -3.88 -16.52 42.45
N GLY A 506 -4.83 -17.35 42.87
CA GLY A 506 -6.15 -17.42 42.27
C GLY A 506 -7.15 -16.70 43.18
N GLY A 507 -8.11 -15.98 42.61
CA GLY A 507 -9.36 -15.61 43.27
C GLY A 507 -9.59 -14.11 43.52
N HIS A 508 -10.35 -13.50 42.60
CA HIS A 508 -11.41 -12.48 42.78
C HIS A 508 -11.23 -11.30 43.75
N ALA A 509 -11.22 -10.09 43.18
CA ALA A 509 -12.34 -9.14 43.24
C ALA A 509 -12.29 -8.21 42.03
#